data_AF-A0A944EZT9-F1
#
_entry.id   AF-A0A944EZT9-F1
#
_cell.length_a   1.000
_cell.length_b   1.000
_cell.length_c   1.000
_cell.angle_alpha   90.00
_cell.angle_beta   90.00
_cell.angle_gamma   90.00
#
_symmetry.space_group_name_H-M   'P 1'
#
loop_
_entity.id
_entity.type
_entity.pdbx_description
1 polymer ?
#
loop_
_entity_poly.entity_id
_entity_poly.type
_entity_poly.pdbx_seq_one_letter_code
_entity_poly.pdbx_strand_id
1 'polypeptide(L)'
;MRVRTPVTLLLELGLILAALSVLGAVARHLTLSPVPLYLLAGWPWARGVSLVLLAVTAIDGARAAAVLPLPEPPAFGATPAWYQRVVIAVTVLVAVLSYWPIRNLLSRHQVMNYSFNPLHLVNTYGAFGGIERIRHEVVIEGTDEPEITDDTVWKEYDFRGKPGAVRRLPPQVAPYHLRFDWMMRFAAISPTYAIPWFAAFLVKLLDNDPVALKLVRRNPFPASPPTFLRARLYRYRFADRHELRHSGAWWQRTLVGDYVPPVMKAPPARSRPGVEGF
;
A
#
# COMPACT_ATOMS: atom_id res chain seq x y z
N MET A 1 0.74 27.77 -17.87
CA MET A 1 1.03 26.31 -17.72
C MET A 1 1.36 25.74 -19.09
N ARG A 2 2.65 25.55 -19.42
CA ARG A 2 3.07 24.85 -20.65
C ARG A 2 3.40 23.40 -20.30
N VAL A 3 2.57 22.48 -20.74
CA VAL A 3 2.83 21.03 -20.69
C VAL A 3 3.93 20.73 -21.71
N ARG A 4 5.18 20.62 -21.25
CA ARG A 4 6.37 20.20 -22.02
C ARG A 4 6.89 18.86 -21.48
N THR A 5 6.03 17.85 -21.43
CA THR A 5 6.36 16.51 -20.95
C THR A 5 6.29 15.37 -21.98
N PRO A 6 5.64 15.44 -23.16
CA PRO A 6 5.52 14.26 -24.01
C PRO A 6 6.84 13.90 -24.72
N VAL A 7 7.64 14.89 -25.15
CA VAL A 7 8.88 14.64 -25.89
C VAL A 7 9.97 14.08 -24.98
N THR A 8 10.12 14.61 -23.76
CA THR A 8 11.11 14.12 -22.80
C THR A 8 10.83 12.68 -22.38
N LEU A 9 9.55 12.34 -22.13
CA LEU A 9 9.15 10.96 -21.81
C LEU A 9 9.36 10.00 -22.98
N LEU A 10 9.12 10.45 -24.22
CA LEU A 10 9.39 9.65 -25.42
C LEU A 10 10.90 9.44 -25.63
N LEU A 11 11.72 10.44 -25.34
CA LEU A 11 13.18 10.34 -25.39
C LEU A 11 13.73 9.43 -24.29
N GLU A 12 13.23 9.54 -23.06
CA GLU A 12 13.58 8.66 -21.94
C GLU A 12 13.17 7.21 -22.23
N LEU A 13 11.96 7.00 -22.76
CA LEU A 13 11.49 5.68 -23.19
C LEU A 13 12.36 5.14 -24.33
N GLY A 14 12.71 5.96 -25.33
CA GLY A 14 13.60 5.58 -26.42
C GLY A 14 15.00 5.19 -25.93
N LEU A 15 15.55 5.93 -24.98
CA LEU A 15 16.84 5.62 -24.33
C LEU A 15 16.80 4.32 -23.54
N ILE A 16 15.72 4.10 -22.77
CA ILE A 16 15.50 2.85 -22.02
C ILE A 16 15.38 1.66 -23.00
N LEU A 17 14.61 1.80 -24.07
CA LEU A 17 14.44 0.75 -25.06
C LEU A 17 15.73 0.47 -25.84
N ALA A 18 16.52 1.50 -26.16
CA ALA A 18 17.83 1.35 -26.78
C ALA A 18 18.82 0.65 -25.85
N ALA A 19 18.88 1.06 -24.58
CA ALA A 19 19.72 0.42 -23.57
C ALA A 19 19.32 -1.05 -23.35
N LEU A 20 18.02 -1.35 -23.24
CA LEU A 20 17.49 -2.72 -23.14
C LEU A 20 17.78 -3.55 -24.39
N SER A 21 17.76 -2.93 -25.58
CA SER A 21 18.08 -3.60 -26.85
C SER A 21 19.56 -3.93 -26.96
N VAL A 22 20.45 -3.02 -26.53
CA VAL A 22 21.90 -3.25 -26.46
C VAL A 22 22.22 -4.32 -25.43
N LEU A 23 21.64 -4.23 -24.23
CA LEU A 23 21.80 -5.24 -23.19
C LEU A 23 21.25 -6.61 -23.64
N GLY A 24 20.14 -6.63 -24.38
CA GLY A 24 19.60 -7.86 -24.98
C GLY A 24 20.45 -8.40 -26.14
N ALA A 25 21.14 -7.54 -26.91
CA ALA A 25 22.11 -7.95 -27.92
C ALA A 25 23.37 -8.55 -27.29
N VAL A 26 23.89 -7.94 -26.22
CA VAL A 26 25.01 -8.46 -25.43
C VAL A 26 24.64 -9.77 -24.75
N ALA A 27 23.45 -9.85 -24.14
CA ALA A 27 22.94 -11.09 -23.56
C ALA A 27 22.84 -12.20 -24.62
N ARG A 28 22.30 -11.89 -25.82
CA ARG A 28 22.26 -12.83 -26.95
C ARG A 28 23.64 -13.27 -27.43
N HIS A 29 24.61 -12.36 -27.50
CA HIS A 29 25.98 -12.69 -27.88
C HIS A 29 26.65 -13.63 -26.87
N LEU A 30 26.28 -13.51 -25.60
CA LEU A 30 26.71 -14.36 -24.50
C LEU A 30 25.81 -15.58 -24.27
N THR A 31 24.83 -15.85 -25.14
CA THR A 31 23.82 -16.93 -24.98
C THR A 31 23.01 -16.88 -23.67
N LEU A 32 22.92 -15.69 -23.06
CA LEU A 32 22.09 -15.41 -21.90
C LEU A 32 20.70 -14.95 -22.36
N SER A 33 19.65 -15.49 -21.74
CA SER A 33 18.28 -15.00 -21.94
C SER A 33 18.18 -13.54 -21.45
N PRO A 34 17.54 -12.61 -22.18
CA PRO A 34 17.33 -11.23 -21.74
C PRO A 34 16.23 -11.08 -20.67
N VAL A 35 15.49 -12.15 -20.36
CA VAL A 35 14.41 -12.19 -19.36
C VAL A 35 14.80 -11.68 -17.96
N PRO A 36 16.01 -11.90 -17.42
CA PRO A 36 16.40 -11.39 -16.10
C PRO A 36 16.40 -9.86 -16.01
N LEU A 37 16.66 -9.15 -17.11
CA LEU A 37 16.71 -7.68 -17.13
C LEU A 37 15.32 -7.05 -16.92
N TYR A 38 14.26 -7.70 -17.40
CA TYR A 38 12.88 -7.23 -17.24
C TYR A 38 12.29 -7.51 -15.85
N LEU A 39 12.86 -8.46 -15.11
CA LEU A 39 12.46 -8.80 -13.74
C LEU A 39 13.09 -7.87 -12.69
N LEU A 40 14.22 -7.22 -13.01
CA LEU A 40 14.92 -6.31 -12.10
C LEU A 40 14.26 -4.92 -11.97
N ALA A 41 13.36 -4.54 -12.90
CA ALA A 41 12.64 -3.26 -12.85
C ALA A 41 11.46 -3.32 -11.86
N GLY A 42 11.74 -3.20 -10.56
CA GLY A 42 10.78 -3.32 -9.45
C GLY A 42 9.75 -2.20 -9.28
N TRP A 43 9.09 -1.73 -10.34
CA TRP A 43 8.04 -0.70 -10.24
C TRP A 43 6.63 -1.32 -10.13
N PRO A 44 5.70 -0.78 -9.32
CA PRO A 44 4.32 -1.27 -9.27
C PRO A 44 3.58 -1.31 -10.62
N TRP A 45 3.95 -0.46 -11.60
CA TRP A 45 3.41 -0.48 -12.97
C TRP A 45 4.13 -1.51 -13.85
N ALA A 46 5.38 -1.82 -13.53
CA ALA A 46 6.20 -2.81 -14.21
C ALA A 46 5.70 -4.23 -13.99
N ARG A 47 4.90 -4.53 -12.96
CA ARG A 47 4.32 -5.89 -12.82
C ARG A 47 3.35 -6.24 -13.95
N GLY A 48 2.53 -5.29 -14.39
CA GLY A 48 1.62 -5.48 -15.52
C GLY A 48 2.37 -5.44 -16.85
N VAL A 49 3.26 -4.46 -17.04
CA VAL A 49 4.02 -4.29 -18.28
C VAL A 49 5.04 -5.41 -18.48
N SER A 50 5.80 -5.82 -17.45
CA SER A 50 6.72 -6.96 -17.55
C SER A 50 5.98 -8.28 -17.79
N LEU A 51 4.79 -8.48 -17.22
CA LEU A 51 3.96 -9.65 -17.53
C LEU A 51 3.49 -9.63 -18.99
N VAL A 52 3.05 -8.47 -19.49
CA VAL A 52 2.66 -8.30 -20.90
C VAL A 52 3.88 -8.47 -21.82
N LEU A 53 5.04 -7.92 -21.48
CA LEU A 53 6.28 -8.09 -22.24
C LEU A 53 6.75 -9.55 -22.25
N LEU A 54 6.70 -10.24 -21.10
CA LEU A 54 6.96 -11.68 -21.01
C LEU A 54 5.97 -12.48 -21.85
N ALA A 55 4.68 -12.14 -21.79
CA ALA A 55 3.66 -12.78 -22.61
C ALA A 55 3.92 -12.56 -24.10
N VAL A 56 4.34 -11.35 -24.51
CA VAL A 56 4.71 -11.03 -25.90
C VAL A 56 5.96 -11.81 -26.34
N THR A 57 6.94 -12.03 -25.46
CA THR A 57 8.10 -12.89 -25.79
C THR A 57 7.77 -14.38 -25.86
N ALA A 58 6.64 -14.82 -25.29
CA ALA A 58 6.16 -16.18 -25.42
C ALA A 58 5.36 -16.42 -26.71
N ILE A 59 4.99 -15.35 -27.42
CA ILE A 59 4.31 -15.44 -28.72
C ILE A 59 5.36 -15.68 -29.80
N ASP A 60 5.24 -16.82 -30.47
CA ASP A 60 6.02 -17.14 -31.66
C ASP A 60 5.78 -16.08 -32.75
N GLY A 61 6.86 -15.42 -33.19
CA GLY A 61 6.82 -14.37 -34.19
C GLY A 61 6.19 -14.82 -35.52
N ALA A 62 6.34 -16.11 -35.88
CA ALA A 62 5.71 -16.67 -37.07
C ALA A 62 4.18 -16.77 -36.92
N ARG A 63 3.70 -17.12 -35.71
CA ARG A 63 2.26 -17.15 -35.40
C ARG A 63 1.67 -15.76 -35.28
N ALA A 64 2.43 -14.78 -34.79
CA ALA A 64 2.02 -13.39 -34.75
C ALA A 64 1.88 -12.78 -36.16
N ALA A 65 2.85 -13.03 -37.05
CA ALA A 65 2.82 -12.57 -38.45
C ALA A 65 1.71 -13.23 -39.29
N ALA A 66 1.21 -14.40 -38.88
CA ALA A 66 0.07 -15.05 -39.54
C ALA A 66 -1.28 -14.36 -39.25
N VAL A 67 -1.39 -13.58 -38.18
CA VAL A 67 -2.63 -12.93 -37.74
C VAL A 67 -2.56 -11.40 -37.83
N LEU A 68 -1.36 -10.84 -37.70
CA LEU A 68 -1.12 -9.39 -37.74
C LEU A 68 -0.26 -9.04 -38.98
N PRO A 69 -0.42 -7.84 -39.57
CA PRO A 69 0.38 -7.38 -40.71
C PRO A 69 1.80 -6.98 -40.26
N LEU A 70 2.56 -7.95 -39.75
CA LEU A 70 3.92 -7.79 -39.28
C LEU A 70 4.90 -8.36 -40.31
N PRO A 71 6.12 -7.79 -40.42
CA PRO A 71 7.18 -8.35 -41.26
C PRO A 71 7.49 -9.80 -40.86
N GLU A 72 7.88 -10.63 -41.83
CA GLU A 72 8.35 -11.98 -41.52
C GLU A 72 9.53 -11.94 -40.55
N PRO A 73 9.51 -12.77 -39.50
CA PRO A 73 10.59 -12.79 -38.52
C PRO A 73 11.90 -13.24 -39.20
N PRO A 74 13.05 -12.65 -38.83
CA PRO A 74 14.33 -13.08 -39.38
C PRO A 74 14.58 -14.56 -39.06
N ALA A 75 15.09 -15.30 -40.04
CA ALA A 75 15.42 -16.70 -39.88
C ALA A 75 16.64 -16.85 -38.95
N PHE A 76 16.39 -17.34 -37.73
CA PHE A 76 17.46 -17.68 -36.80
C PHE A 76 17.93 -19.12 -37.04
N GLY A 77 19.23 -19.38 -36.86
CA GLY A 77 19.76 -20.74 -36.89
C GLY A 77 19.11 -21.63 -35.83
N ALA A 78 19.08 -22.95 -36.08
CA ALA A 78 18.52 -23.91 -35.15
C ALA A 78 19.19 -23.78 -33.77
N THR A 79 18.38 -23.75 -32.71
CA THR A 79 18.91 -23.68 -31.34
C THR A 79 19.74 -24.94 -31.05
N PRO A 80 20.98 -24.81 -30.56
CA PRO A 80 21.82 -25.97 -30.25
C PRO A 80 21.12 -26.94 -29.27
N ALA A 81 21.19 -28.24 -29.57
CA ALA A 81 20.47 -29.26 -28.80
C ALA A 81 20.89 -29.31 -27.32
N TRP A 82 22.15 -29.00 -26.99
CA TRP A 82 22.61 -28.93 -25.61
C TRP A 82 21.93 -27.80 -24.84
N TYR A 83 21.75 -26.63 -25.47
CA TYR A 83 21.10 -25.48 -24.86
C TYR A 83 19.61 -25.77 -24.63
N GLN A 84 18.93 -26.38 -25.62
CA GLN A 84 17.55 -26.83 -25.46
C GLN A 84 17.39 -27.80 -24.27
N ARG A 85 18.30 -28.79 -24.15
CA ARG A 85 18.28 -29.72 -23.01
C ARG A 85 18.47 -29.01 -21.67
N VAL A 86 19.39 -28.04 -21.58
CA VAL A 86 19.60 -27.25 -20.37
C VAL A 86 18.36 -26.42 -20.02
N VAL A 87 17.76 -25.74 -20.99
CA VAL A 87 16.53 -24.96 -20.77
C VAL A 87 15.40 -25.86 -20.27
N ILE A 88 15.17 -27.00 -20.93
CA ILE A 88 14.15 -27.98 -20.50
C ILE A 88 14.43 -28.45 -19.07
N ALA A 89 15.67 -28.79 -18.74
CA ALA A 89 16.04 -29.25 -17.40
C ALA A 89 15.77 -28.17 -16.34
N VAL A 90 16.13 -26.90 -16.60
CA VAL A 90 15.85 -25.77 -15.71
C VAL A 90 14.35 -25.51 -15.59
N THR A 91 13.60 -25.58 -16.69
CA THR A 91 12.13 -25.41 -16.66
C THR A 91 11.47 -26.50 -15.82
N VAL A 92 11.87 -27.77 -15.99
CA VAL A 92 11.36 -28.88 -15.19
C VAL A 92 11.72 -28.68 -13.72
N LEU A 93 12.97 -28.29 -13.41
CA LEU A 93 13.38 -27.99 -12.04
C LEU A 93 12.52 -26.89 -11.42
N VAL A 94 12.32 -25.76 -12.11
CA VAL A 94 11.48 -24.66 -11.62
C VAL A 94 10.03 -25.12 -11.43
N ALA A 95 9.47 -25.89 -12.36
CA ALA A 95 8.11 -26.41 -12.26
C ALA A 95 7.95 -27.33 -11.04
N VAL A 96 8.90 -28.22 -10.80
CA VAL A 96 8.93 -29.11 -9.63
C VAL A 96 9.06 -28.31 -8.33
N LEU A 97 10.00 -27.37 -8.27
CA LEU A 97 10.20 -26.53 -7.07
C LEU A 97 9.00 -25.60 -6.80
N SER A 98 8.25 -25.21 -7.84
CA SER A 98 7.04 -24.39 -7.73
C SER A 98 5.88 -25.09 -7.04
N TYR A 99 5.91 -26.42 -6.91
CA TYR A 99 4.89 -27.18 -6.20
C TYR A 99 4.67 -26.66 -4.77
N TRP A 100 5.74 -26.38 -4.02
CA TRP A 100 5.63 -25.95 -2.62
C TRP A 100 5.06 -24.54 -2.46
N PRO A 101 5.57 -23.50 -3.16
CA PRO A 101 4.98 -22.16 -3.14
C PRO A 101 3.53 -22.13 -3.61
N ILE A 102 3.19 -22.87 -4.69
CA ILE A 102 1.81 -22.90 -5.21
C ILE A 102 0.87 -23.56 -4.19
N ARG A 103 1.27 -24.69 -3.61
CA ARG A 103 0.49 -25.34 -2.55
C ARG A 103 0.29 -24.42 -1.35
N ASN A 104 1.30 -23.65 -0.96
CA ASN A 104 1.19 -22.64 0.09
C ASN A 104 0.20 -21.52 -0.27
N LEU A 105 0.26 -20.97 -1.49
CA LEU A 105 -0.65 -19.91 -1.96
C LEU A 105 -2.10 -20.38 -2.07
N LEU A 106 -2.33 -21.66 -2.40
CA LEU A 106 -3.66 -22.26 -2.43
C LEU A 106 -4.16 -22.66 -1.03
N SER A 107 -3.30 -22.64 -0.02
CA SER A 107 -3.67 -22.98 1.35
C SER A 107 -4.40 -21.82 2.06
N ARG A 108 -5.13 -22.14 3.12
CA ARG A 108 -5.80 -21.14 3.97
C ARG A 108 -4.85 -20.36 4.88
N HIS A 109 -3.66 -20.91 5.13
CA HIS A 109 -2.65 -20.36 6.03
C HIS A 109 -1.39 -20.06 5.23
N GLN A 110 -1.48 -19.08 4.34
CA GLN A 110 -0.38 -18.76 3.44
C GLN A 110 0.77 -18.16 4.25
N VAL A 111 1.98 -18.64 4.01
CA VAL A 111 3.21 -18.06 4.55
C VAL A 111 3.83 -17.19 3.47
N MET A 112 4.07 -15.91 3.77
CA MET A 112 4.68 -14.96 2.82
C MET A 112 6.13 -14.65 3.21
N ASN A 113 6.92 -14.24 2.22
CA ASN A 113 8.36 -13.97 2.35
C ASN A 113 9.13 -15.17 2.92
N TYR A 114 8.78 -16.37 2.44
CA TYR A 114 9.30 -17.64 2.91
C TYR A 114 9.95 -18.41 1.77
N SER A 115 11.04 -19.11 2.09
CA SER A 115 11.79 -19.92 1.14
C SER A 115 11.58 -21.40 1.40
N PHE A 116 11.14 -22.12 0.38
CA PHE A 116 10.75 -23.54 0.49
C PHE A 116 11.88 -24.51 0.17
N ASN A 117 13.05 -24.00 -0.24
CA ASN A 117 14.20 -24.79 -0.62
C ASN A 117 15.50 -24.09 -0.19
N PRO A 118 16.59 -24.82 0.09
CA PRO A 118 17.86 -24.24 0.56
C PRO A 118 18.54 -23.30 -0.45
N LEU A 119 18.21 -23.45 -1.73
CA LEU A 119 18.78 -22.64 -2.80
C LEU A 119 17.98 -21.35 -3.06
N HIS A 120 16.88 -21.15 -2.34
CA HIS A 120 15.98 -19.99 -2.48
C HIS A 120 15.50 -19.74 -3.92
N LEU A 121 15.41 -20.78 -4.77
CA LEU A 121 15.12 -20.63 -6.20
C LEU A 121 13.67 -20.23 -6.51
N VAL A 122 12.70 -20.83 -5.79
CA VAL A 122 11.27 -20.51 -5.93
C VAL A 122 10.64 -20.31 -4.55
N ASN A 123 10.12 -19.10 -4.32
CA ASN A 123 9.65 -18.63 -3.01
C ASN A 123 8.33 -17.87 -3.15
N THR A 124 7.66 -17.62 -2.03
CA THR A 124 6.49 -16.71 -1.99
C THR A 124 6.87 -15.36 -1.43
N TYR A 125 6.46 -14.28 -2.12
CA TYR A 125 6.64 -12.91 -1.67
C TYR A 125 5.30 -12.20 -1.59
N GLY A 126 5.03 -11.56 -0.46
CA GLY A 126 3.75 -10.91 -0.24
C GLY A 126 3.76 -10.12 1.07
N ALA A 127 2.94 -9.08 1.14
CA ALA A 127 2.85 -8.27 2.36
C ALA A 127 2.11 -9.01 3.48
N PHE A 128 1.13 -9.86 3.14
CA PHE A 128 0.28 -10.55 4.11
C PHE A 128 -0.09 -11.95 3.58
N GLY A 129 -0.01 -12.96 4.44
CA GLY A 129 -0.45 -14.33 4.13
C GLY A 129 -1.92 -14.62 4.49
N GLY A 130 -2.60 -13.61 5.03
CA GLY A 130 -4.01 -13.67 5.39
C GLY A 130 -4.54 -12.26 5.64
N ILE A 131 -5.86 -12.11 5.46
CA ILE A 131 -6.57 -10.87 5.78
C ILE A 131 -7.20 -11.04 7.16
N GLU A 132 -6.75 -10.24 8.12
CA GLU A 132 -7.35 -10.19 9.46
C GLU A 132 -8.80 -9.74 9.37
N ARG A 133 -9.69 -10.45 10.09
CA ARG A 133 -11.13 -10.12 10.18
C ARG A 133 -11.45 -9.16 11.32
N ILE A 134 -10.51 -9.04 12.27
CA ILE A 134 -10.59 -8.14 13.42
C ILE A 134 -9.48 -7.10 13.24
N ARG A 135 -9.80 -5.84 13.48
CA ARG A 135 -8.87 -4.72 13.29
C ARG A 135 -9.01 -3.74 14.44
N HIS A 136 -7.90 -3.43 15.10
CA HIS A 136 -7.85 -2.33 16.06
C HIS A 136 -7.71 -1.01 15.32
N GLU A 137 -8.40 0.02 15.79
CA GLU A 137 -8.42 1.34 15.18
C GLU A 137 -8.36 2.43 16.25
N VAL A 138 -7.48 3.40 16.03
CA VAL A 138 -7.47 4.64 16.78
C VAL A 138 -8.52 5.57 16.20
N VAL A 139 -9.46 6.00 17.04
CA VAL A 139 -10.50 6.98 16.72
C VAL A 139 -10.15 8.26 17.46
N ILE A 140 -10.02 9.35 16.70
CA ILE A 140 -9.76 10.68 17.27
C ILE A 140 -11.09 11.39 17.42
N GLU A 141 -11.34 11.90 18.62
CA GLU A 141 -12.57 12.58 18.99
C GLU A 141 -12.22 13.95 19.55
N GLY A 142 -13.04 14.95 19.26
CA GLY A 142 -12.93 16.27 19.86
C GLY A 142 -14.22 16.73 20.51
N THR A 143 -14.12 17.78 21.33
CA THR A 143 -15.26 18.54 21.85
C THR A 143 -14.93 20.03 21.85
N ASP A 144 -15.94 20.85 21.61
CA ASP A 144 -15.94 22.31 21.71
C ASP A 144 -16.41 22.82 23.08
N GLU A 145 -16.77 21.92 23.99
CA GLU A 145 -17.16 22.27 25.35
C GLU A 145 -15.98 22.86 26.15
N PRO A 146 -16.24 23.82 27.06
CA PRO A 146 -15.19 24.49 27.83
C PRO A 146 -14.60 23.61 28.94
N GLU A 147 -15.37 22.64 29.43
CA GLU A 147 -14.98 21.73 30.52
C GLU A 147 -15.42 20.31 30.16
N ILE A 148 -14.65 19.32 30.63
CA ILE A 148 -14.99 17.90 30.43
C ILE A 148 -15.85 17.44 31.60
N THR A 149 -17.06 17.01 31.30
CA THR A 149 -18.01 16.41 32.23
C THR A 149 -18.37 14.99 31.76
N ASP A 150 -19.12 14.25 32.59
CA ASP A 150 -19.60 12.90 32.21
C ASP A 150 -20.55 12.93 31.01
N ASP A 151 -21.23 14.06 30.78
CA ASP A 151 -22.19 14.26 29.70
C ASP A 151 -21.56 14.87 28.43
N THR A 152 -20.25 15.13 28.44
CA THR A 152 -19.57 15.80 27.33
C THR A 152 -19.70 15.03 26.01
N VAL A 153 -20.11 15.74 24.97
CA VAL A 153 -20.36 15.16 23.64
C VAL A 153 -19.07 15.18 22.83
N TRP A 154 -18.56 13.99 22.53
CA TRP A 154 -17.37 13.79 21.71
C TRP A 154 -17.74 13.52 20.25
N LYS A 155 -17.16 14.30 19.33
CA LYS A 155 -17.40 14.20 17.88
C LYS A 155 -16.16 13.61 17.19
N GLU A 156 -16.36 12.57 16.39
CA GLU A 156 -15.27 11.83 15.73
C GLU A 156 -14.76 12.52 14.45
N TYR A 157 -13.44 12.48 14.25
CA TYR A 157 -12.84 12.77 12.95
C TYR A 157 -12.94 11.55 12.02
N ASP A 158 -13.53 11.73 10.84
CA ASP A 158 -13.60 10.66 9.85
C ASP A 158 -12.36 10.63 8.96
N PHE A 159 -11.93 9.44 8.60
CA PHE A 159 -10.78 9.21 7.72
C PHE A 159 -11.22 8.59 6.39
N ARG A 160 -10.33 8.61 5.39
CA ARG A 160 -10.70 8.38 3.99
C ARG A 160 -10.88 6.90 3.65
N GLY A 161 -10.06 6.03 4.19
CA GLY A 161 -9.98 4.61 3.84
C GLY A 161 -10.05 3.65 5.04
N LYS A 162 -9.66 4.09 6.24
CA LYS A 162 -9.79 3.24 7.44
C LYS A 162 -11.24 3.17 7.94
N PRO A 163 -11.60 2.13 8.72
CA PRO A 163 -12.87 2.07 9.43
C PRO A 163 -13.06 3.30 10.34
N GLY A 164 -14.30 3.78 10.40
CA GLY A 164 -14.74 4.93 11.20
C GLY A 164 -16.19 4.68 11.62
N ALA A 165 -17.11 5.50 11.13
CA ALA A 165 -18.54 5.30 11.33
C ALA A 165 -19.01 3.88 10.96
N VAL A 166 -19.76 3.22 11.86
CA VAL A 166 -20.13 1.80 11.74
C VAL A 166 -21.06 1.48 10.56
N ARG A 167 -21.85 2.46 10.12
CA ARG A 167 -22.75 2.35 8.96
C ARG A 167 -22.08 2.69 7.64
N ARG A 168 -20.79 3.03 7.65
CA ARG A 168 -20.06 3.38 6.44
C ARG A 168 -19.56 2.11 5.73
N LEU A 169 -19.98 1.94 4.48
CA LEU A 169 -19.44 0.92 3.59
C LEU A 169 -17.92 1.15 3.38
N PRO A 170 -17.08 0.10 3.47
CA PRO A 170 -15.66 0.22 3.14
C PRO A 170 -15.48 0.70 1.68
N PRO A 171 -14.67 1.74 1.44
CA PRO A 171 -14.47 2.25 0.09
C PRO A 171 -13.56 1.33 -0.73
N GLN A 172 -13.77 1.30 -2.05
CA GLN A 172 -12.80 0.77 -3.00
C GLN A 172 -11.73 1.84 -3.26
N VAL A 173 -10.53 1.64 -2.71
CA VAL A 173 -9.42 2.63 -2.79
C VAL A 173 -8.39 2.25 -3.85
N ALA A 174 -8.27 0.95 -4.16
CA ALA A 174 -7.32 0.49 -5.17
C ALA A 174 -7.60 1.14 -6.54
N PRO A 175 -6.56 1.53 -7.30
CA PRO A 175 -5.13 1.28 -7.08
C PRO A 175 -4.42 2.36 -6.23
N TYR A 176 -5.13 3.36 -5.72
CA TYR A 176 -4.55 4.41 -4.89
C TYR A 176 -4.14 3.89 -3.51
N HIS A 177 -3.20 4.57 -2.86
CA HIS A 177 -2.73 4.21 -1.52
C HIS A 177 -2.86 5.40 -0.55
N LEU A 178 -3.84 5.32 0.35
CA LEU A 178 -4.08 6.31 1.39
C LEU A 178 -3.03 6.17 2.50
N ARG A 179 -1.87 6.81 2.28
CA ARG A 179 -0.68 6.71 3.17
C ARG A 179 -0.99 7.03 4.62
N PHE A 180 -1.76 8.10 4.88
CA PHE A 180 -2.03 8.52 6.25
C PHE A 180 -2.98 7.57 6.98
N ASP A 181 -4.08 7.14 6.34
CA ASP A 181 -4.95 6.08 6.86
C ASP A 181 -4.19 4.76 7.14
N TRP A 182 -3.18 4.46 6.31
CA TRP A 182 -2.30 3.32 6.50
C TRP A 182 -1.38 3.49 7.71
N MET A 183 -0.82 4.69 7.92
CA MET A 183 -0.05 5.01 9.14
C MET A 183 -0.91 4.90 10.39
N MET A 184 -2.18 5.33 10.34
CA MET A 184 -3.13 5.17 11.45
C MET A 184 -3.41 3.70 11.79
N ARG A 185 -3.43 2.80 10.79
CA ARG A 185 -3.50 1.35 11.03
C ARG A 185 -2.32 0.89 11.89
N PHE A 186 -1.10 1.31 11.56
CA PHE A 186 0.07 0.94 12.34
C PHE A 186 0.09 1.57 13.73
N ALA A 187 -0.43 2.80 13.88
CA ALA A 187 -0.61 3.41 15.20
C ALA A 187 -1.48 2.53 16.12
N ALA A 188 -2.53 1.91 15.56
CA ALA A 188 -3.38 1.00 16.32
C ALA A 188 -2.73 -0.37 16.62
N ILE A 189 -1.79 -0.83 15.79
CA ILE A 189 -1.06 -2.09 15.99
C ILE A 189 0.07 -1.90 17.02
N SER A 190 0.81 -0.79 16.92
CA SER A 190 1.98 -0.50 17.74
C SER A 190 2.02 0.99 18.07
N PRO A 191 1.67 1.40 19.30
CA PRO A 191 1.71 2.81 19.69
C PRO A 191 3.08 3.46 19.50
N THR A 192 4.16 2.69 19.63
CA THR A 192 5.55 3.14 19.39
C THR A 192 5.77 3.66 17.97
N TYR A 193 5.08 3.13 16.96
CA TYR A 193 5.14 3.60 15.58
C TYR A 193 4.58 5.02 15.43
N ALA A 194 3.64 5.39 16.31
CA ALA A 194 2.94 6.66 16.27
C ALA A 194 3.69 7.79 16.99
N ILE A 195 4.60 7.45 17.93
CA ILE A 195 5.32 8.41 18.77
C ILE A 195 5.90 9.60 17.99
N PRO A 196 6.59 9.43 16.84
CA PRO A 196 7.28 10.53 16.18
C PRO A 196 6.37 11.59 15.57
N TRP A 197 5.07 11.30 15.35
CA TRP A 197 4.21 12.16 14.54
C TRP A 197 2.79 12.36 15.11
N PHE A 198 2.27 11.44 15.91
CA PHE A 198 0.88 11.46 16.33
C PHE A 198 0.54 12.64 17.24
N ALA A 199 1.41 12.95 18.20
CA ALA A 199 1.24 14.12 19.07
C ALA A 199 1.22 15.43 18.27
N ALA A 200 2.15 15.58 17.32
CA ALA A 200 2.16 16.74 16.43
C ALA A 200 0.89 16.83 15.58
N PHE A 201 0.36 15.69 15.11
CA PHE A 201 -0.91 15.67 14.40
C PHE A 201 -2.09 16.10 15.29
N LEU A 202 -2.16 15.66 16.54
CA LEU A 202 -3.19 16.11 17.49
C LEU A 202 -3.11 17.62 17.75
N VAL A 203 -1.91 18.17 17.96
CA VAL A 203 -1.71 19.62 18.10
C VAL A 203 -2.23 20.36 16.86
N LYS A 204 -1.92 19.86 15.67
CA LYS A 204 -2.41 20.45 14.41
C LYS A 204 -3.93 20.37 14.27
N LEU A 205 -4.58 19.34 14.79
CA LEU A 205 -6.04 19.27 14.85
C LEU A 205 -6.62 20.26 15.87
N LEU A 206 -5.99 20.43 17.05
CA LEU A 206 -6.36 21.46 18.04
C LEU A 206 -6.21 22.88 17.49
N ASP A 207 -5.32 23.10 16.52
CA ASP A 207 -5.16 24.39 15.84
C ASP A 207 -6.02 24.52 14.57
N ASN A 208 -6.84 23.50 14.23
CA ASN A 208 -7.59 23.43 12.96
C ASN A 208 -6.70 23.69 11.72
N ASP A 209 -5.46 23.21 11.74
CA ASP A 209 -4.47 23.46 10.69
C ASP A 209 -4.96 22.91 9.32
N PRO A 210 -5.02 23.75 8.26
CA PRO A 210 -5.63 23.38 6.99
C PRO A 210 -4.84 22.28 6.26
N VAL A 211 -3.56 22.09 6.55
CA VAL A 211 -2.75 21.02 5.95
C VAL A 211 -3.05 19.69 6.64
N ALA A 212 -3.13 19.67 7.97
CA ALA A 212 -3.51 18.48 8.72
C ALA A 212 -4.95 18.05 8.41
N LEU A 213 -5.88 19.01 8.27
CA LEU A 213 -7.27 18.73 7.92
C LEU A 213 -7.43 18.10 6.51
N LYS A 214 -6.48 18.31 5.59
CA LYS A 214 -6.46 17.61 4.30
C LYS A 214 -6.15 16.11 4.43
N LEU A 215 -5.65 15.64 5.57
CA LEU A 215 -5.38 14.21 5.80
C LEU A 215 -6.63 13.45 6.25
N VAL A 216 -7.60 14.14 6.85
CA VAL A 216 -8.89 13.57 7.24
C VAL A 216 -9.90 13.68 6.10
N ARG A 217 -11.02 12.97 6.25
CA ARG A 217 -12.18 13.05 5.35
C ARG A 217 -13.18 14.09 5.83
N ARG A 218 -13.47 14.14 7.13
CA ARG A 218 -14.44 15.06 7.73
C ARG A 218 -13.86 15.66 9.00
N ASN A 219 -13.93 16.98 9.10
CA ASN A 219 -13.72 17.72 10.34
C ASN A 219 -15.09 17.97 11.00
N PRO A 220 -15.34 17.50 12.23
CA PRO A 220 -16.56 17.83 12.97
C PRO A 220 -16.59 19.29 13.47
N PHE A 221 -15.48 20.02 13.41
CA PHE A 221 -15.32 21.38 13.93
C PHE A 221 -14.90 22.39 12.82
N PRO A 222 -15.76 22.66 11.81
CA PRO A 222 -15.40 23.51 10.69
C PRO A 222 -15.34 25.01 11.02
N ALA A 223 -16.06 25.47 12.05
CA ALA A 223 -16.17 26.90 12.39
C ALA A 223 -15.08 27.37 13.36
N SER A 224 -14.79 26.57 14.38
CA SER A 224 -13.79 26.84 15.42
C SER A 224 -13.04 25.55 15.75
N PRO A 225 -11.78 25.60 16.19
CA PRO A 225 -11.07 24.40 16.65
C PRO A 225 -11.75 23.79 17.89
N PRO A 226 -11.58 22.48 18.14
CA PRO A 226 -12.01 21.85 19.37
C PRO A 226 -11.19 22.35 20.58
N THR A 227 -11.82 22.43 21.74
CA THR A 227 -11.18 22.77 23.02
C THR A 227 -10.34 21.60 23.52
N PHE A 228 -10.88 20.38 23.42
CA PHE A 228 -10.23 19.15 23.83
C PHE A 228 -10.22 18.12 22.69
N LEU A 229 -9.14 17.35 22.61
CA LEU A 229 -9.06 16.15 21.80
C LEU A 229 -8.75 14.95 22.68
N ARG A 230 -9.29 13.79 22.32
CA ARG A 230 -8.85 12.49 22.86
C ARG A 230 -8.71 11.47 21.74
N ALA A 231 -7.98 10.40 22.00
CA ALA A 231 -7.93 9.27 21.09
C ALA A 231 -8.31 7.98 21.82
N ARG A 232 -9.20 7.21 21.23
CA ARG A 232 -9.75 5.96 21.78
C ARG A 232 -9.37 4.79 20.89
N LEU A 233 -9.05 3.65 21.49
CA LEU A 233 -8.78 2.42 20.79
C LEU A 233 -10.05 1.57 20.72
N TYR A 234 -10.49 1.25 19.51
CA TYR A 234 -11.64 0.40 19.27
C TYR A 234 -11.23 -0.87 18.52
N ARG A 235 -11.88 -1.98 18.85
CA ARG A 235 -11.80 -3.23 18.11
C ARG A 235 -12.95 -3.30 17.13
N TYR A 236 -12.64 -3.28 15.83
CA TYR A 236 -13.59 -3.41 14.73
C TYR A 236 -13.63 -4.85 14.20
N ARG A 237 -14.81 -5.31 13.81
CA ARG A 237 -15.03 -6.48 12.96
C ARG A 237 -16.13 -6.20 11.95
N PHE A 238 -16.18 -6.96 10.87
CA PHE A 238 -17.34 -6.92 9.99
C PHE A 238 -18.59 -7.41 10.71
N ALA A 239 -19.72 -6.78 10.41
CA ALA A 239 -21.02 -7.29 10.78
C ALA A 239 -21.34 -8.55 9.97
N ASP A 240 -22.05 -9.50 10.57
CA ASP A 240 -22.61 -10.61 9.82
C ASP A 240 -23.87 -10.20 9.04
N ARG A 241 -24.42 -11.13 8.25
CA ARG A 241 -25.61 -10.85 7.42
C ARG A 241 -26.85 -10.49 8.25
N HIS A 242 -27.00 -11.05 9.44
CA HIS A 242 -28.14 -10.79 10.31
C HIS A 242 -28.01 -9.41 10.95
N GLU A 243 -26.85 -9.11 11.53
CA GLU A 243 -26.52 -7.80 12.11
C GLU A 243 -26.66 -6.67 11.09
N LEU A 244 -26.17 -6.86 9.86
CA LEU A 244 -26.28 -5.88 8.78
C LEU A 244 -27.74 -5.61 8.40
N ARG A 245 -28.57 -6.65 8.30
CA ARG A 245 -30.00 -6.51 7.97
C ARG A 245 -30.78 -5.76 9.05
N HIS A 246 -30.47 -6.00 10.33
CA HIS A 246 -31.18 -5.36 11.44
C HIS A 246 -30.72 -3.93 11.72
N SER A 247 -29.41 -3.68 11.71
CA SER A 247 -28.83 -2.40 12.15
C SER A 247 -28.45 -1.46 10.99
N GLY A 248 -28.30 -1.98 9.77
CA GLY A 248 -27.68 -1.27 8.66
C GLY A 248 -26.19 -0.96 8.87
N ALA A 249 -25.56 -1.50 9.91
CA ALA A 249 -24.14 -1.30 10.19
C ALA A 249 -23.28 -2.34 9.46
N TRP A 250 -22.25 -1.87 8.76
CA TRP A 250 -21.24 -2.72 8.10
C TRP A 250 -20.18 -3.22 9.08
N TRP A 251 -20.00 -2.49 10.18
CA TRP A 251 -19.00 -2.76 11.19
C TRP A 251 -19.64 -2.89 12.56
N GLN A 252 -19.10 -3.79 13.37
CA GLN A 252 -19.29 -3.80 14.81
C GLN A 252 -18.01 -3.28 15.45
N ARG A 253 -18.13 -2.40 16.44
CA ARG A 253 -16.99 -1.88 17.19
C ARG A 253 -17.22 -2.03 18.69
N THR A 254 -16.15 -2.34 19.41
CA THR A 254 -16.14 -2.38 20.88
C THR A 254 -15.00 -1.50 21.35
N LEU A 255 -15.25 -0.63 22.33
CA LEU A 255 -14.19 0.14 22.96
C LEU A 255 -13.24 -0.82 23.69
N VAL A 256 -11.95 -0.67 23.45
CA VAL A 256 -10.89 -1.42 24.15
C VAL A 256 -10.31 -0.58 25.28
N GLY A 257 -10.09 0.71 25.04
CA GLY A 257 -9.58 1.63 26.06
C GLY A 257 -9.15 2.97 25.47
N ASP A 258 -8.46 3.76 26.29
CA ASP A 258 -7.87 5.02 25.89
C ASP A 258 -6.55 4.82 25.15
N TYR A 259 -6.36 5.55 24.06
CA TYR A 259 -5.10 5.59 23.31
C TYR A 259 -4.30 6.85 23.66
N VAL A 260 -4.98 8.00 23.75
CA VAL A 260 -4.44 9.25 24.30
C VAL A 260 -5.54 9.87 25.18
N PRO A 261 -5.24 10.22 26.44
CA PRO A 261 -6.20 10.89 27.32
C PRO A 261 -6.61 12.25 26.76
N PRO A 262 -7.67 12.89 27.27
CA PRO A 262 -8.03 14.23 26.84
C PRO A 262 -6.86 15.21 26.96
N VAL A 263 -6.56 15.90 25.86
CA VAL A 263 -5.54 16.94 25.75
C VAL A 263 -6.17 18.22 25.26
N MET A 264 -5.70 19.34 25.78
CA MET A 264 -6.06 20.68 25.34
C MET A 264 -4.81 21.44 24.91
N LYS A 265 -5.01 22.55 24.22
CA LYS A 265 -3.90 23.47 23.92
C LYS A 265 -3.30 23.97 25.24
N ALA A 266 -1.98 23.87 25.37
CA ALA A 266 -1.28 24.47 26.50
C ALA A 266 -1.59 25.97 26.52
N PRO A 267 -1.93 26.57 27.68
CA PRO A 267 -2.05 28.01 27.78
C PRO A 267 -0.75 28.66 27.27
N PRO A 268 -0.83 29.79 26.54
CA PRO A 268 0.38 30.52 26.17
C PRO A 268 1.20 30.78 27.43
N ALA A 269 2.47 30.42 27.41
CA ALA A 269 3.36 30.63 28.55
C ALA A 269 3.27 32.10 28.97
N ARG A 270 2.81 32.37 30.20
CA ARG A 270 2.87 33.72 30.76
C ARG A 270 4.33 34.13 30.70
N SER A 271 4.62 35.19 29.94
CA SER A 271 5.90 35.88 30.00
C SER A 271 6.18 36.16 31.47
N ARG A 272 7.27 35.57 32.00
CA ARG A 272 7.75 35.96 33.33
C ARG A 272 7.96 37.47 33.28
N PRO A 273 7.38 38.27 34.20
CA PRO A 273 7.77 39.67 34.31
C PRO A 273 9.29 39.68 34.49
N GLY A 274 9.97 40.43 33.62
CA GLY A 274 11.41 40.65 33.75
C GLY A 274 11.67 41.13 35.17
N VAL A 275 12.59 40.47 35.85
CA VAL A 275 13.15 41.00 37.09
C VAL A 275 13.99 42.20 36.67
N GLU A 276 13.38 43.38 36.66
CA GLU A 276 14.10 44.64 36.73
C GLU A 276 14.55 44.85 38.18
N GLY A 277 15.86 45.05 38.37
CA GLY A 277 16.46 45.58 39.59
C GLY A 277 16.90 44.54 40.62
N PHE A 278 18.21 44.30 40.71
CA PHE A 278 19.12 45.01 41.64
C PHE A 278 20.55 45.00 41.08
#